data_AF-A0A372RVS0-F1
#
_entry.id   AF-A0A372RVS0-F1
#
_cell.length_a   1.000
_cell.length_b   1.000
_cell.length_c   1.000
_cell.angle_alpha   90.00
_cell.angle_beta   90.00
_cell.angle_gamma   90.00
#
_symmetry.space_group_name_H-M   'P 1'
#
loop_
_entity.id
_entity.type
_entity.pdbx_description
1 polymer ?
#
loop_
_entity_poly.entity_id
_entity_poly.type
_entity_poly.pdbx_seq_one_letter_code
_entity_poly.pdbx_strand_id
1 'polypeptide(L)'
;MYAIFYNNTIAGLATIFDIQTIEQESQATHIVSDKLRRINHGRLLFLLDYVKCNGIDYFYVKKGNNPFALESPYNNELIRLDKDSLNLLIPLHNKLMEQHLNKIPDYLDSEYYLIDIKTGECTCFDYVWNGPFRDVCKHCHAALIFKESIGVSDLLLFKHEVKKELVQYFKISKEYYPQNQNIY
;
A
#
# COMPACT_ATOMS: atom_id res chain seq x y z
N MET A 1 15.85 -16.20 29.57
CA MET A 1 16.41 -14.84 29.39
C MET A 1 16.10 -14.32 27.97
N TYR A 2 14.83 -14.36 27.55
CA TYR A 2 14.38 -13.95 26.21
C TYR A 2 13.37 -12.78 26.23
N ALA A 3 13.00 -12.29 27.41
CA ALA A 3 11.88 -11.36 27.59
C ALA A 3 12.29 -9.88 27.78
N ILE A 4 13.59 -9.57 27.92
CA ILE A 4 14.03 -8.21 28.30
C ILE A 4 14.56 -7.41 27.11
N PHE A 5 15.07 -8.07 26.05
CA PHE A 5 15.50 -7.39 24.82
C PHE A 5 14.39 -7.17 23.78
N TYR A 6 13.20 -7.75 23.97
CA TYR A 6 12.09 -7.72 23.00
C TYR A 6 11.06 -6.61 23.24
N ASN A 7 10.93 -6.12 24.49
CA ASN A 7 9.86 -5.18 24.85
C ASN A 7 10.14 -3.73 24.42
N ASN A 8 11.40 -3.30 24.42
CA ASN A 8 11.74 -1.93 24.00
C ASN A 8 11.60 -1.71 22.48
N THR A 9 11.81 -2.75 21.68
CA THR A 9 11.72 -2.71 20.21
C THR A 9 10.27 -2.72 19.73
N ILE A 10 9.39 -3.54 20.32
CA ILE A 10 7.97 -3.57 19.93
C ILE A 10 7.26 -2.28 20.36
N ALA A 11 7.52 -1.76 21.56
CA ALA A 11 6.90 -0.52 22.03
C ALA A 11 7.34 0.70 21.22
N GLY A 12 8.64 0.77 20.87
CA GLY A 12 9.18 1.82 20.02
C GLY A 12 8.61 1.77 18.60
N LEU A 13 8.52 0.57 18.00
CA LEU A 13 7.86 0.38 16.72
C LEU A 13 6.38 0.76 16.82
N ALA A 14 5.63 0.25 17.80
CA ALA A 14 4.21 0.57 17.98
C ALA A 14 3.93 2.07 18.11
N THR A 15 4.86 2.80 18.73
CA THR A 15 4.79 4.27 18.86
C THR A 15 5.13 4.97 17.53
N ILE A 16 6.20 4.57 16.84
CA ILE A 16 6.58 5.07 15.50
C ILE A 16 5.42 4.90 14.51
N PHE A 17 4.70 3.83 14.70
CA PHE A 17 3.66 3.36 13.82
C PHE A 17 2.24 3.84 14.19
N ASP A 18 2.09 4.56 15.32
CA ASP A 18 0.78 5.00 15.82
C ASP A 18 -0.26 3.85 15.88
N ILE A 19 0.17 2.66 16.35
CA ILE A 19 -0.72 1.49 16.48
C ILE A 19 -1.77 1.81 17.55
N GLN A 20 -3.01 2.05 17.13
CA GLN A 20 -4.16 2.22 18.03
C GLN A 20 -4.73 0.86 18.46
N THR A 21 -5.53 0.86 19.53
CA THR A 21 -6.19 -0.36 20.02
C THR A 21 -7.20 -0.91 19.00
N ILE A 22 -7.44 -2.23 19.01
CA ILE A 22 -8.42 -2.91 18.14
C ILE A 22 -9.82 -2.26 18.24
N GLU A 23 -10.17 -1.70 19.41
CA GLU A 23 -11.43 -0.97 19.57
C GLU A 23 -11.48 0.36 18.79
N GLN A 24 -10.36 1.07 18.68
CA GLN A 24 -10.25 2.31 17.89
C GLN A 24 -10.19 2.02 16.38
N GLU A 25 -9.64 0.89 15.97
CA GLU A 25 -9.66 0.40 14.59
C GLU A 25 -11.09 0.12 14.08
N SER A 26 -12.06 -0.13 14.97
CA SER A 26 -13.43 -0.53 14.62
C SER A 26 -14.35 0.62 14.16
N GLN A 27 -13.84 1.85 14.02
CA GLN A 27 -14.63 2.97 13.48
C GLN A 27 -14.93 2.75 11.99
N ALA A 28 -16.09 2.15 11.71
CA ALA A 28 -16.51 1.72 10.37
C ALA A 28 -16.39 2.80 9.28
N THR A 29 -16.62 4.07 9.62
CA THR A 29 -16.49 5.21 8.67
C THR A 29 -15.06 5.49 8.24
N HIS A 30 -14.09 5.40 9.16
CA HIS A 30 -12.67 5.61 8.86
C HIS A 30 -12.11 4.45 8.01
N ILE A 31 -12.46 3.20 8.35
CA ILE A 31 -12.06 2.00 7.59
C ILE A 31 -12.55 2.06 6.14
N VAL A 32 -13.80 2.48 5.92
CA VAL A 32 -14.38 2.57 4.56
C VAL A 32 -13.71 3.66 3.74
N SER A 33 -13.38 4.81 4.35
CA SER A 33 -12.69 5.92 3.69
C SER A 33 -11.26 5.54 3.28
N ASP A 34 -10.49 4.91 4.18
CA ASP A 34 -9.13 4.46 3.91
C ASP A 34 -9.09 3.39 2.81
N LYS A 35 -10.05 2.43 2.86
CA LYS A 35 -10.21 1.43 1.81
C LYS A 35 -10.46 2.06 0.45
N LEU A 36 -11.41 2.99 0.37
CA LEU A 36 -11.74 3.66 -0.88
C LEU A 36 -10.57 4.47 -1.43
N ARG A 37 -9.83 5.18 -0.58
CA ARG A 37 -8.62 5.92 -0.97
C ARG A 37 -7.58 4.99 -1.60
N ARG A 38 -7.28 3.85 -0.97
CA ARG A 38 -6.24 2.92 -1.44
C ARG A 38 -6.61 2.22 -2.74
N ILE A 39 -7.88 1.89 -2.92
CA ILE A 39 -8.44 1.43 -4.21
C ILE A 39 -8.17 2.49 -5.29
N ASN A 40 -8.47 3.76 -5.01
CA ASN A 40 -8.22 4.85 -5.96
C ASN A 40 -6.73 5.10 -6.23
N HIS A 41 -5.86 4.93 -5.24
CA HIS A 41 -4.41 4.92 -5.48
C HIS A 41 -4.00 3.76 -6.39
N GLY A 42 -4.58 2.57 -6.23
CA GLY A 42 -4.35 1.46 -7.14
C GLY A 42 -4.75 1.77 -8.59
N ARG A 43 -5.92 2.41 -8.79
CA ARG A 43 -6.35 2.91 -10.11
C ARG A 43 -5.34 3.89 -10.71
N LEU A 44 -4.84 4.82 -9.91
CA LEU A 44 -3.82 5.78 -10.35
C LEU A 44 -2.52 5.09 -10.77
N LEU A 45 -2.02 4.13 -9.98
CA LEU A 45 -0.80 3.37 -10.31
C LEU A 45 -0.95 2.60 -11.62
N PHE A 46 -2.11 1.99 -11.87
CA PHE A 46 -2.41 1.35 -13.15
C PHE A 46 -2.42 2.35 -14.31
N LEU A 47 -3.10 3.49 -14.16
CA LEU A 47 -3.19 4.52 -15.21
C LEU A 47 -1.84 5.17 -15.53
N LEU A 48 -0.89 5.17 -14.59
CA LEU A 48 0.49 5.63 -14.78
C LEU A 48 1.40 4.58 -15.42
N ASP A 49 0.87 3.39 -15.76
CA ASP A 49 1.62 2.26 -16.31
C ASP A 49 2.77 1.79 -15.39
N TYR A 50 2.54 1.83 -14.07
CA TYR A 50 3.54 1.41 -13.06
C TYR A 50 3.55 -0.09 -12.81
N VAL A 51 2.63 -0.84 -13.40
CA VAL A 51 2.52 -2.29 -13.26
C VAL A 51 3.18 -2.98 -14.45
N LYS A 52 4.00 -4.00 -14.16
CA LYS A 52 4.63 -4.88 -15.15
C LYS A 52 4.43 -6.34 -14.76
N CYS A 53 4.42 -7.23 -15.75
CA CYS A 53 4.40 -8.68 -15.54
C CYS A 53 5.62 -9.29 -16.24
N ASN A 54 6.23 -10.31 -15.62
CA ASN A 54 7.38 -11.04 -16.19
C ASN A 54 7.01 -12.48 -16.59
N GLY A 55 5.74 -12.74 -16.91
CA GLY A 55 5.25 -14.07 -17.34
C GLY A 55 5.13 -15.14 -16.24
N ILE A 56 5.44 -14.80 -14.98
CA ILE A 56 5.28 -15.64 -13.79
C ILE A 56 4.04 -15.17 -13.00
N ASP A 57 3.62 -15.93 -11.99
CA ASP A 57 2.60 -15.56 -10.98
C ASP A 57 2.83 -14.22 -10.24
N TYR A 58 3.97 -13.55 -10.48
CA TYR A 58 4.35 -12.30 -9.84
C TYR A 58 4.25 -11.11 -10.79
N PHE A 59 3.59 -10.06 -10.29
CA PHE A 59 3.55 -8.75 -10.92
C PHE A 59 4.47 -7.79 -10.16
N TYR A 60 4.99 -6.80 -10.87
CA TYR A 60 5.92 -5.80 -10.39
C TYR A 60 5.20 -4.46 -10.41
N VAL A 61 5.17 -3.75 -9.29
CA VAL A 61 4.59 -2.40 -9.22
C VAL A 61 5.67 -1.43 -8.79
N LYS A 62 5.92 -0.40 -9.61
CA LYS A 62 7.00 0.55 -9.38
C LYS A 62 6.81 1.26 -8.03
N LYS A 63 7.88 1.29 -7.22
CA LYS A 63 7.98 2.08 -6.01
C LYS A 63 7.88 3.56 -6.42
N GLY A 64 6.96 4.32 -5.82
CA GLY A 64 6.89 5.76 -6.02
C GLY A 64 8.14 6.47 -5.48
N ASN A 65 8.19 7.80 -5.59
CA ASN A 65 9.37 8.60 -5.22
C ASN A 65 9.78 8.52 -3.73
N ASN A 66 8.92 7.98 -2.85
CA ASN A 66 9.20 7.80 -1.42
C ASN A 66 8.86 6.36 -0.98
N PRO A 67 9.71 5.36 -1.25
CA PRO A 67 9.43 3.96 -0.94
C PRO A 67 9.32 3.65 0.57
N PHE A 68 9.86 4.53 1.43
CA PHE A 68 9.90 4.34 2.88
C PHE A 68 9.00 5.32 3.66
N ALA A 69 8.18 6.10 2.96
CA ALA A 69 7.15 6.90 3.60
C ALA A 69 5.89 6.05 3.75
N LEU A 70 5.51 5.80 4.99
CA LEU A 70 4.27 5.11 5.33
C LEU A 70 3.18 6.15 5.48
N GLU A 71 1.98 5.85 4.98
CA GLU A 71 0.82 6.70 5.22
C GLU A 71 0.05 6.13 6.40
N SER A 72 -0.07 6.91 7.47
CA SER A 72 -0.87 6.50 8.62
C SER A 72 -2.32 6.27 8.17
N PRO A 73 -2.93 5.12 8.50
CA PRO A 73 -4.30 4.82 8.13
C PRO A 73 -5.31 5.70 8.91
N TYR A 74 -4.89 6.36 9.99
CA TYR A 74 -5.77 7.12 10.88
C TYR A 74 -5.86 8.60 10.52
N ASN A 75 -4.72 9.25 10.32
CA ASN A 75 -4.63 10.69 10.09
C ASN A 75 -4.06 11.07 8.72
N ASN A 76 -3.69 10.09 7.90
CA ASN A 76 -3.15 10.28 6.55
C ASN A 76 -1.81 11.02 6.51
N GLU A 77 -1.14 11.16 7.65
CA GLU A 77 0.18 11.75 7.71
C GLU A 77 1.23 10.77 7.20
N LEU A 78 2.24 11.32 6.52
CA LEU A 78 3.38 10.54 6.05
C LEU A 78 4.36 10.33 7.20
N ILE A 79 4.40 9.11 7.72
CA ILE A 79 5.41 8.66 8.66
C ILE A 79 6.68 8.34 7.86
N ARG A 80 7.70 9.19 8.02
CA ARG A 80 9.03 8.94 7.46
C ARG A 80 9.86 8.22 8.49
N LEU A 81 10.23 6.98 8.18
CA LEU A 81 11.13 6.23 9.03
C LEU A 81 12.55 6.79 8.91
N ASP A 82 13.17 7.09 10.05
CA ASP A 82 14.59 7.40 10.10
C ASP A 82 15.45 6.16 9.83
N LYS A 83 16.76 6.38 9.69
CA LYS A 83 17.71 5.32 9.35
C LYS A 83 17.75 4.21 10.40
N ASP A 84 17.65 4.54 11.68
CA ASP A 84 17.73 3.58 12.77
C ASP A 84 16.48 2.69 12.80
N SER A 85 15.32 3.30 12.58
CA SER A 85 14.04 2.61 12.42
C SER A 85 14.05 1.68 11.20
N LEU A 86 14.62 2.12 10.08
CA LEU A 86 14.78 1.30 8.87
C LEU A 86 15.72 0.12 9.10
N ASN A 87 16.84 0.31 9.81
CA ASN A 87 17.78 -0.76 10.14
C ASN A 87 17.13 -1.87 10.98
N LEU A 88 16.10 -1.54 11.77
CA LEU A 88 15.32 -2.51 12.53
C LEU A 88 14.20 -3.16 11.69
N LEU A 89 13.53 -2.37 10.86
CA LEU A 89 12.34 -2.82 10.11
C LEU A 89 12.70 -3.69 8.91
N ILE A 90 13.75 -3.36 8.16
CA ILE A 90 14.13 -4.06 6.93
C ILE A 90 14.40 -5.56 7.19
N PRO A 91 15.20 -5.97 8.21
CA PRO A 91 15.42 -7.39 8.47
C PRO A 91 14.13 -8.15 8.81
N LEU A 92 13.21 -7.52 9.57
CA LEU A 92 11.93 -8.12 9.93
C LEU A 92 11.03 -8.28 8.69
N HIS A 93 10.94 -7.24 7.88
CA HIS A 93 10.21 -7.27 6.61
C HIS A 93 10.75 -8.34 5.66
N ASN A 94 12.08 -8.41 5.51
CA ASN A 94 12.73 -9.40 4.67
C ASN A 94 12.41 -10.82 5.12
N LYS A 95 12.41 -11.06 6.43
CA LYS A 95 12.05 -12.36 7.00
C LYS A 95 10.58 -12.71 6.76
N LEU A 96 9.68 -11.74 6.87
CA LEU A 96 8.25 -11.95 6.58
C LEU A 96 8.00 -12.25 5.10
N MET A 97 8.77 -11.63 4.22
CA MET A 97 8.59 -11.74 2.76
C MET A 97 9.53 -12.75 2.11
N GLU A 98 10.31 -13.49 2.89
CA GLU A 98 11.42 -14.36 2.43
C GLU A 98 10.99 -15.31 1.31
N GLN A 99 9.80 -15.90 1.41
CA GLN A 99 9.23 -16.79 0.40
C GLN A 99 9.04 -16.14 -0.99
N HIS A 100 8.81 -14.83 -1.02
CA HIS A 100 8.69 -14.03 -2.24
C HIS A 100 10.05 -13.47 -2.66
N LEU A 101 10.85 -12.99 -1.70
CA LEU A 101 12.14 -12.36 -1.95
C LEU A 101 13.18 -13.34 -2.49
N ASN A 102 13.17 -14.60 -2.05
CA ASN A 102 14.07 -15.63 -2.56
C ASN A 102 13.86 -15.92 -4.06
N LYS A 103 12.72 -15.50 -4.63
CA LYS A 103 12.46 -15.61 -6.07
C LYS A 103 13.15 -14.50 -6.86
N ILE A 104 13.58 -13.42 -6.21
CA ILE A 104 14.25 -12.26 -6.82
C ILE A 104 15.42 -11.82 -5.95
N PRO A 105 16.63 -12.36 -6.21
CA PRO A 105 17.82 -12.18 -5.36
C PRO A 105 18.20 -10.71 -5.07
N ASP A 106 17.92 -9.78 -6.00
CA ASP A 106 18.32 -8.37 -5.89
C ASP A 106 17.16 -7.43 -5.48
N TYR A 107 16.12 -7.96 -4.83
CA TYR A 107 14.90 -7.20 -4.53
C TYR A 107 15.11 -5.95 -3.65
N LEU A 108 16.11 -5.96 -2.75
CA LEU A 108 16.35 -4.85 -1.82
C LEU A 108 16.68 -3.53 -2.55
N ASP A 109 17.36 -3.63 -3.70
CA ASP A 109 17.71 -2.51 -4.57
C ASP A 109 16.73 -2.35 -5.75
N SER A 110 15.65 -3.13 -5.77
CA SER A 110 14.65 -3.06 -6.82
C SER A 110 13.83 -1.77 -6.72
N GLU A 111 13.60 -1.12 -7.85
CA GLU A 111 12.64 -0.02 -7.98
C GLU A 111 11.17 -0.49 -7.91
N TYR A 112 10.90 -1.77 -7.60
CA TYR A 112 9.56 -2.38 -7.67
C TYR A 112 9.21 -3.14 -6.40
N TYR A 113 7.92 -3.10 -6.04
CA TYR A 113 7.29 -4.08 -5.16
C TYR A 113 6.86 -5.30 -5.97
N LEU A 114 6.99 -6.48 -5.37
CA LEU A 114 6.44 -7.74 -5.86
C LEU A 114 5.07 -8.01 -5.28
N ILE A 115 4.18 -8.42 -6.17
CA ILE A 115 2.81 -8.80 -5.88
C ILE A 115 2.64 -10.24 -6.34
N ASP A 116 2.31 -11.13 -5.41
CA ASP A 116 1.82 -12.46 -5.74
C ASP A 116 0.34 -12.35 -6.11
N ILE A 117 0.02 -12.52 -7.39
CA ILE A 117 -1.35 -12.37 -7.86
C ILE A 117 -2.26 -13.52 -7.40
N LYS A 118 -1.70 -14.68 -7.03
CA LYS A 118 -2.49 -15.81 -6.56
C LYS A 118 -2.90 -15.63 -5.11
N THR A 119 -1.98 -15.20 -4.26
CA THR A 119 -2.24 -15.03 -2.82
C THR A 119 -2.72 -13.63 -2.46
N GLY A 120 -2.50 -12.64 -3.34
CA GLY A 120 -2.74 -11.23 -3.05
C GLY A 120 -1.71 -10.62 -2.09
N GLU A 121 -0.58 -11.30 -1.88
CA GLU A 121 0.51 -10.81 -1.03
C GLU A 121 1.33 -9.74 -1.76
N CYS A 122 1.71 -8.68 -1.02
CA CYS A 122 2.59 -7.63 -1.53
C CYS A 122 3.77 -7.43 -0.59
N THR A 123 4.93 -7.23 -1.19
CA THR A 123 6.19 -6.96 -0.49
C THR A 123 6.36 -5.49 -0.08
N CYS A 124 5.32 -4.65 -0.17
CA CYS A 124 5.39 -3.27 0.33
C CYS A 124 5.20 -3.22 1.85
N PHE A 125 5.74 -2.18 2.51
CA PHE A 125 5.57 -2.01 3.94
C PHE A 125 4.11 -1.80 4.35
N ASP A 126 3.33 -1.07 3.53
CA ASP A 126 1.88 -0.89 3.74
C ASP A 126 1.16 -2.25 3.89
N TYR A 127 1.60 -3.30 3.19
CA TYR A 127 0.94 -4.62 3.25
C TYR A 127 1.14 -5.29 4.60
N VAL A 128 2.37 -5.26 5.14
CA VAL A 128 2.68 -5.77 6.49
C VAL A 128 1.87 -5.00 7.54
N TRP A 129 1.71 -3.71 7.30
CA TRP A 129 1.04 -2.77 8.17
C TRP A 129 -0.49 -2.95 8.23
N ASN A 130 -1.11 -3.45 7.16
CA ASN A 130 -2.57 -3.58 7.06
C ASN A 130 -3.16 -4.82 7.74
N GLY A 131 -2.35 -5.65 8.40
CA GLY A 131 -2.82 -6.78 9.20
C GLY A 131 -3.77 -7.71 8.41
N PRO A 132 -5.04 -7.91 8.85
CA PRO A 132 -6.03 -8.72 8.13
C PRO A 132 -6.65 -8.02 6.91
N PHE A 133 -6.49 -6.71 6.74
CA PHE A 133 -7.04 -5.92 5.62
C PHE A 133 -6.15 -6.00 4.36
N ARG A 134 -5.72 -7.23 4.04
CA ARG A 134 -4.77 -7.56 2.97
C ARG A 134 -5.31 -7.27 1.57
N ASP A 135 -6.63 -7.23 1.41
CA ASP A 135 -7.35 -6.91 0.16
C ASP A 135 -7.29 -5.42 -0.22
N VAL A 136 -6.71 -4.56 0.64
CA VAL A 136 -6.74 -3.10 0.48
C VAL A 136 -5.39 -2.53 -0.01
N CYS A 137 -4.37 -3.37 -0.24
CA CYS A 137 -3.09 -2.87 -0.74
C CYS A 137 -3.26 -2.23 -2.12
N LYS A 138 -2.88 -0.94 -2.23
CA LYS A 138 -2.94 -0.18 -3.49
C LYS A 138 -2.15 -0.84 -4.63
N HIS A 139 -1.01 -1.48 -4.31
CA HIS A 139 -0.20 -2.19 -5.30
C HIS A 139 -0.89 -3.48 -5.76
N CYS A 140 -1.49 -4.25 -4.85
CA CYS A 140 -2.29 -5.43 -5.22
C CYS A 140 -3.45 -5.02 -6.11
N HIS A 141 -4.17 -3.95 -5.75
CA HIS A 141 -5.30 -3.48 -6.54
C HIS A 141 -4.87 -3.02 -7.95
N ALA A 142 -3.76 -2.26 -8.07
CA ALA A 142 -3.20 -1.91 -9.36
C ALA A 142 -2.86 -3.15 -10.21
N ALA A 143 -2.28 -4.16 -9.57
CA ALA A 143 -1.88 -5.40 -10.24
C ALA A 143 -3.09 -6.24 -10.70
N LEU A 144 -4.19 -6.23 -9.94
CA LEU A 144 -5.46 -6.85 -10.34
C LEU A 144 -6.08 -6.14 -11.55
N ILE A 145 -6.15 -4.81 -11.54
CA ILE A 145 -6.64 -4.04 -12.71
C ILE A 145 -5.78 -4.35 -13.95
N PHE A 146 -4.46 -4.41 -13.78
CA PHE A 146 -3.57 -4.78 -14.87
C PHE A 146 -3.85 -6.18 -15.40
N LYS A 147 -4.06 -7.16 -14.51
CA LYS A 147 -4.42 -8.53 -14.89
C LYS A 147 -5.70 -8.58 -15.72
N GLU A 148 -6.73 -7.85 -15.30
CA GLU A 148 -8.00 -7.72 -16.05
C GLU A 148 -7.76 -7.10 -17.43
N SER A 149 -6.90 -6.08 -17.51
CA SER A 149 -6.58 -5.39 -18.75
C SER A 149 -5.83 -6.25 -19.78
N ILE A 150 -5.20 -7.36 -19.39
CA ILE A 150 -4.54 -8.27 -20.34
C ILE A 150 -5.58 -8.96 -21.25
N GLY A 151 -6.80 -9.18 -20.75
CA GLY A 151 -7.85 -9.92 -21.46
C GLY A 151 -8.83 -9.06 -22.26
N VAL A 152 -8.70 -7.73 -22.24
CA VAL A 152 -9.68 -6.84 -22.90
C VAL A 152 -9.32 -6.56 -24.36
N SER A 153 -10.33 -6.46 -25.22
CA SER A 153 -10.16 -6.16 -26.64
C SER A 153 -9.82 -4.70 -26.92
N ASP A 154 -10.28 -3.77 -26.08
CA ASP A 154 -10.04 -2.34 -26.20
C ASP A 154 -9.45 -1.79 -24.89
N LEU A 155 -8.12 -1.71 -24.85
CA LEU A 155 -7.38 -1.20 -23.69
C LEU A 155 -7.63 0.29 -23.45
N LEU A 156 -7.90 1.08 -24.50
CA LEU A 156 -8.13 2.52 -24.37
C LEU A 156 -9.47 2.78 -23.69
N LEU A 157 -10.52 2.07 -24.10
CA LEU A 157 -11.83 2.12 -23.45
C LEU A 157 -11.74 1.65 -21.99
N PHE A 158 -11.01 0.55 -21.74
CA PHE A 158 -10.79 0.06 -20.37
C PHE A 158 -10.10 1.11 -19.48
N LYS A 159 -9.01 1.71 -19.96
CA LYS A 159 -8.32 2.80 -19.25
C LYS A 159 -9.25 4.01 -19.04
N HIS A 160 -10.15 4.30 -19.98
CA HIS A 160 -11.13 5.38 -19.83
C HIS A 160 -12.11 5.13 -18.68
N GLU A 161 -12.65 3.92 -18.55
CA GLU A 161 -13.56 3.59 -17.45
C GLU A 161 -12.84 3.62 -16.09
N VAL A 162 -11.62 3.07 -15.99
CA VAL A 162 -10.82 3.17 -14.76
C VAL A 162 -10.55 4.64 -14.37
N LYS A 163 -10.26 5.50 -15.36
CA LYS A 163 -10.10 6.94 -15.14
C LYS A 163 -11.39 7.60 -14.66
N LYS A 164 -12.54 7.22 -15.21
CA LYS A 164 -13.85 7.77 -14.83
C LYS A 164 -14.17 7.46 -13.37
N GLU A 165 -13.93 6.23 -12.92
CA GLU A 165 -14.10 5.85 -11.51
C GLU A 165 -13.18 6.66 -10.59
N LEU A 166 -11.91 6.81 -10.96
CA LEU A 166 -10.95 7.63 -10.21
C LEU A 166 -11.39 9.10 -10.12
N VAL A 167 -11.86 9.69 -11.23
CA VAL A 167 -12.36 11.07 -11.27
C VAL A 167 -13.62 11.24 -10.41
N GLN A 168 -14.51 10.24 -10.42
CA GLN A 168 -15.73 10.28 -9.61
C GLN A 168 -15.41 10.32 -8.11
N TYR A 169 -14.40 9.57 -7.65
CA TYR A 169 -13.93 9.65 -6.27
C TYR A 169 -13.55 11.09 -5.87
N PHE A 170 -12.79 11.80 -6.70
CA PHE A 170 -12.41 13.19 -6.43
C PHE A 170 -13.57 14.19 -6.49
N LYS A 171 -14.63 13.91 -7.25
CA LYS A 171 -15.83 14.75 -7.29
C LYS A 171 -16.62 14.61 -5.98
N ILE A 172 -16.85 13.38 -5.55
CA ILE A 172 -17.57 13.08 -4.30
C ILE A 172 -16.76 13.59 -3.10
N SER A 173 -15.44 13.42 -3.09
CA SER A 173 -14.61 13.92 -1.98
C SER A 173 -14.70 15.44 -1.83
N LYS A 174 -14.80 16.21 -2.94
CA LYS A 174 -14.98 17.67 -2.88
C LYS A 174 -16.34 18.08 -2.31
N GLU A 175 -17.38 17.28 -2.49
CA GLU A 175 -18.70 17.55 -1.94
C GLU A 175 -18.78 17.24 -0.43
N TYR A 176 -18.01 16.26 0.04
CA TYR A 176 -17.91 15.91 1.47
C TYR A 176 -16.97 16.82 2.28
N TYR A 177 -15.98 17.46 1.63
CA TYR A 177 -15.12 18.47 2.23
C TYR A 177 -15.51 19.86 1.69
N PRO A 178 -16.56 20.52 2.24
CA PRO A 178 -16.81 21.91 1.90
C PRO A 178 -15.57 22.74 2.21
N GLN A 179 -15.22 23.63 1.28
CA GLN A 179 -14.08 24.53 1.39
C GLN A 179 -14.13 25.32 2.70
N ASN A 180 -13.41 24.89 3.73
CA ASN A 180 -12.89 25.81 4.75
C ASN A 180 -11.75 26.62 4.12
N GLN A 181 -12.09 27.41 3.11
CA GLN A 181 -11.28 28.54 2.65
C GLN A 181 -11.90 29.79 3.24
N ASN A 182 -11.49 30.12 4.46
CA ASN A 182 -11.45 31.48 4.97
C ASN A 182 -10.38 31.51 6.07
N ILE A 183 -9.12 31.53 5.64
CA ILE A 183 -8.04 32.12 6.42
C ILE A 183 -7.22 32.96 5.44
N TYR A 184 -7.64 34.20 5.23
CA TYR A 184 -6.82 35.41 5.15
C TYR A 184 -7.71 36.60 5.50
#